data_AF-T1K5F9-F1
#
_entry.id   AF-T1K5F9-F1
#
_cell.length_a   1.000
_cell.length_b   1.000
_cell.length_c   1.000
_cell.angle_alpha   90.00
_cell.angle_beta   90.00
_cell.angle_gamma   90.00
#
_symmetry.space_group_name_H-M   'P 1'
#
loop_
_entity.id
_entity.type
_entity.pdbx_description
1 polymer ?
#
loop_
_entity_poly.entity_id
_entity_poly.type
_entity_poly.pdbx_seq_one_letter_code
_entity_poly.pdbx_strand_id
1 'polypeptide(L)'
;MITHSRLFVTLFLTIYCGCLGQVPASNQQFDPPHRRFEYKYSFKGPYLAQKDGTVPFWIYEGSAMASEEMVRITPSLRSKKGSIWTKTATIFDYWEVELWFRVNGRGRLGADGLAFWYTDMKYPEGPVYGSADNWRGLGVFFDSFDNDGKGNNPYIMAMVNDGSKSYDHQSDGFNQQMGGCLRDFRNKPFPVRAKIEYYKNVLTILFHSGNSNNEDEYELCTRVENVFLPQRGYFGVSAATGGLADDHDVLKFLTYSMHVPGSQPAIPQATGALADQEKEKVSKEYEHYKEKLEKQKEDYFRQHPDEAKKLREQEDMSPDHEYESLGEKELQQIFTGQSQIFDVLKNLNRKLDEIIGRQERTLSLVGSFQGAIQTGGASGGPGHQGGPPPILPAPIQRHEVESLLSLQQELVRNSRDMKSSLLAQANAQAQPASAQAAPHSVQSINQQMLTDVRDSINVLRKDLSQIGTRVMAAGGNGNPQPIVSCPTNNCLTFTYFLVVTSVQLSIVLGYLIYRSSKDSQSKKFY
;
A
#
# COMPACT_ATOMS: atom_id res chain seq x y z
N MET A 1 -23.48 33.96 -53.80
CA MET A 1 -22.41 34.04 -52.78
C MET A 1 -22.69 33.29 -51.47
N ILE A 2 -23.85 32.63 -51.30
CA ILE A 2 -24.23 31.93 -50.05
C ILE A 2 -24.08 30.39 -50.16
N THR A 3 -23.89 29.85 -51.36
CA THR A 3 -23.77 28.40 -51.61
C THR A 3 -22.37 27.82 -51.45
N HIS A 4 -21.30 28.62 -51.55
CA HIS A 4 -19.92 28.14 -51.36
C HIS A 4 -19.50 28.05 -49.87
N SER A 5 -20.20 28.73 -48.97
CA SER A 5 -19.86 28.72 -47.54
C SER A 5 -20.32 27.45 -46.82
N ARG A 6 -21.36 26.76 -47.31
CA ARG A 6 -21.87 25.53 -46.68
C ARG A 6 -21.04 24.29 -47.01
N LEU A 7 -20.43 24.24 -48.19
CA LEU A 7 -19.56 23.14 -48.60
C LEU A 7 -18.22 23.15 -47.86
N PHE A 8 -17.68 24.34 -47.57
CA PHE A 8 -16.40 24.47 -46.86
C PHE A 8 -16.51 24.09 -45.38
N VAL A 9 -17.63 24.42 -44.73
CA VAL A 9 -17.85 24.09 -43.31
C VAL A 9 -18.09 22.60 -43.09
N THR A 10 -18.76 21.92 -44.03
CA THR A 10 -18.97 20.46 -43.95
C THR A 10 -17.72 19.67 -44.28
N LEU A 11 -16.85 20.14 -45.19
CA LEU A 11 -15.56 19.51 -45.47
C LEU A 11 -14.56 19.66 -44.31
N PHE A 12 -14.57 20.80 -43.62
CA PHE A 12 -13.69 21.00 -42.46
C PHE A 12 -14.13 20.19 -41.24
N LEU A 13 -15.43 20.01 -41.01
CA LEU A 13 -15.92 19.20 -39.89
C LEU A 13 -15.64 17.70 -40.05
N THR A 14 -15.65 17.17 -41.28
CA THR A 14 -15.30 15.76 -41.53
C THR A 14 -13.80 15.50 -41.46
N ILE A 15 -12.96 16.45 -41.88
CA ILE A 15 -11.50 16.36 -41.75
C ILE A 15 -11.06 16.51 -40.28
N TYR A 16 -11.71 17.39 -39.50
CA TYR A 16 -11.41 17.53 -38.07
C TYR A 16 -11.90 16.34 -37.23
N CYS A 17 -13.00 15.69 -37.63
CA CYS A 17 -13.48 14.46 -36.99
C CYS A 17 -12.65 13.22 -37.38
N GLY A 18 -12.08 13.20 -38.59
CA GLY A 18 -11.18 12.14 -39.06
C GLY A 18 -9.80 12.13 -38.40
N CYS A 19 -9.28 13.29 -37.99
CA CYS A 19 -7.98 13.39 -37.31
C CYS A 19 -8.05 13.27 -35.77
N LEU A 20 -9.24 13.26 -35.17
CA LEU A 20 -9.45 12.94 -33.75
C LEU A 20 -9.75 11.44 -33.51
N GLY A 21 -9.89 10.66 -34.58
CA GLY A 21 -9.93 9.21 -34.51
C GLY A 21 -8.51 8.63 -34.53
N GLN A 22 -8.15 7.92 -33.46
CA GLN A 22 -6.97 7.05 -33.34
C GLN A 22 -5.62 7.74 -33.10
N VAL A 23 -5.53 8.51 -32.00
CA VAL A 23 -4.41 8.21 -31.09
C VAL A 23 -4.95 7.13 -30.16
N PRO A 24 -4.48 5.87 -30.20
CA PRO A 24 -4.74 4.98 -29.09
C PRO A 24 -4.08 5.66 -27.89
N ALA A 25 -4.89 6.33 -27.08
CA ALA A 25 -4.53 6.56 -25.71
C ALA A 25 -4.31 5.15 -25.16
N SER A 26 -3.06 4.70 -25.12
CA SER A 26 -2.66 3.65 -24.22
C SER A 26 -2.84 4.24 -22.83
N ASN A 27 -4.09 4.27 -22.37
CA ASN A 27 -4.39 4.05 -20.97
C ASN A 27 -3.75 2.69 -20.69
N GLN A 28 -2.46 2.68 -20.37
CA GLN A 28 -1.90 1.63 -19.54
C GLN A 28 -2.57 1.84 -18.19
N GLN A 29 -3.81 1.38 -18.12
CA GLN A 29 -4.46 1.09 -16.88
C GLN A 29 -3.49 0.14 -16.19
N PHE A 30 -2.88 0.62 -15.11
CA PHE A 30 -2.09 -0.23 -14.25
C PHE A 30 -3.08 -1.18 -13.59
N ASP A 31 -3.44 -2.23 -14.30
CA ASP A 31 -4.24 -3.30 -13.75
C ASP A 31 -3.32 -4.03 -12.78
N PRO A 32 -3.60 -3.99 -11.46
CA PRO A 32 -2.79 -4.71 -10.50
C PRO A 32 -2.84 -6.20 -10.83
N PRO A 33 -1.77 -6.97 -10.55
CA PRO A 33 -1.77 -8.40 -10.78
C PRO A 33 -2.95 -9.04 -10.06
N HIS A 34 -3.67 -9.92 -10.75
CA HIS A 34 -4.81 -10.61 -10.15
C HIS A 34 -4.28 -11.63 -9.14
N ARG A 35 -4.68 -11.47 -7.86
CA ARG A 35 -4.34 -12.37 -6.76
C ARG A 35 -5.43 -13.45 -6.63
N ARG A 36 -5.03 -14.71 -6.61
CA ARG A 36 -5.92 -15.86 -6.35
C ARG A 36 -5.42 -16.62 -5.12
N PHE A 37 -6.30 -16.84 -4.15
CA PHE A 37 -5.95 -17.57 -2.93
C PHE A 37 -5.69 -19.06 -3.21
N GLU A 38 -4.61 -19.61 -2.68
CA GLU A 38 -4.21 -21.00 -2.88
C GLU A 38 -4.24 -21.79 -1.56
N TYR A 39 -5.38 -22.41 -1.29
CA TYR A 39 -5.64 -23.13 -0.03
C TYR A 39 -4.68 -24.30 0.22
N LYS A 40 -4.17 -24.97 -0.83
CA LYS A 40 -3.24 -26.11 -0.72
C LYS A 40 -1.85 -25.72 -0.18
N TYR A 41 -1.53 -24.42 -0.22
CA TYR A 41 -0.28 -23.87 0.27
C TYR A 41 -0.53 -22.88 1.41
N SER A 42 -1.65 -23.02 2.12
CA SER A 42 -2.05 -22.11 3.18
C SER A 42 -2.51 -22.86 4.42
N PHE A 43 -2.36 -22.25 5.60
CA PHE A 43 -3.01 -22.66 6.83
C PHE A 43 -3.35 -21.43 7.68
N LYS A 44 -4.42 -21.53 8.48
CA LYS A 44 -4.82 -20.51 9.47
C LYS A 44 -5.76 -21.14 10.50
N GLY A 45 -5.82 -20.57 11.70
CA GLY A 45 -6.88 -20.87 12.66
C GLY A 45 -8.22 -20.17 12.31
N PRO A 46 -9.31 -20.53 13.02
CA PRO A 46 -9.42 -21.68 13.94
C PRO A 46 -9.50 -23.03 13.20
N TYR A 47 -9.28 -24.13 13.91
CA TYR A 47 -9.25 -25.52 13.40
C TYR A 47 -8.10 -25.84 12.44
N LEU A 48 -6.92 -25.27 12.71
CA LEU A 48 -5.71 -25.51 11.94
C LEU A 48 -5.27 -26.98 12.00
N ALA A 49 -5.14 -27.53 13.21
CA ALA A 49 -4.86 -28.94 13.43
C ALA A 49 -6.16 -29.76 13.37
N GLN A 50 -6.13 -30.85 12.61
CA GLN A 50 -7.20 -31.84 12.59
C GLN A 50 -7.20 -32.68 13.88
N LYS A 51 -8.24 -33.48 14.10
CA LYS A 51 -8.35 -34.38 15.27
C LYS A 51 -7.21 -35.40 15.37
N ASP A 52 -6.54 -35.69 14.27
CA ASP A 52 -5.36 -36.56 14.19
C ASP A 52 -4.04 -35.83 14.45
N GLY A 53 -4.09 -34.53 14.79
CA GLY A 53 -2.93 -33.66 15.00
C GLY A 53 -2.31 -33.14 13.71
N THR A 54 -2.78 -33.55 12.53
CA THR A 54 -2.17 -33.15 11.26
C THR A 54 -2.66 -31.79 10.79
N VAL A 55 -1.79 -31.08 10.06
CA VAL A 55 -2.16 -29.85 9.34
C VAL A 55 -2.47 -30.23 7.89
N PRO A 56 -3.68 -29.95 7.35
CA PRO A 56 -4.04 -30.29 5.98
C PRO A 56 -3.02 -29.72 4.99
N PHE A 57 -2.56 -30.51 4.02
CA PHE A 57 -1.56 -30.10 3.00
C PHE A 57 -0.15 -29.76 3.50
N TRP A 58 0.12 -29.81 4.81
CA TRP A 58 1.43 -29.51 5.39
C TRP A 58 1.97 -30.71 6.17
N ILE A 59 3.30 -30.77 6.32
CA ILE A 59 4.00 -31.74 7.15
C ILE A 59 4.90 -30.93 8.08
N TYR A 60 4.82 -31.17 9.37
CA TYR A 60 5.70 -30.57 10.35
C TYR A 60 6.60 -31.64 10.99
N GLU A 61 7.82 -31.24 11.34
CA GLU A 61 8.89 -32.12 11.83
C GLU A 61 9.66 -31.44 12.98
N GLY A 62 10.48 -32.23 13.69
CA GLY A 62 11.27 -31.77 14.82
C GLY A 62 10.42 -31.43 16.05
N SER A 63 10.65 -30.27 16.65
CA SER A 63 9.91 -29.78 17.82
C SER A 63 8.59 -29.07 17.48
N ALA A 64 8.20 -29.03 16.19
CA ALA A 64 7.01 -28.32 15.78
C ALA A 64 5.74 -29.00 16.32
N MET A 65 4.82 -28.20 16.84
CA MET A 65 3.55 -28.64 17.43
C MET A 65 2.41 -27.80 16.85
N ALA A 66 1.42 -28.45 16.27
CA ALA A 66 0.22 -27.78 15.75
C ALA A 66 -0.89 -27.76 16.81
N SER A 67 -1.51 -26.60 17.00
CA SER A 67 -2.75 -26.43 17.77
C SER A 67 -3.91 -26.02 16.85
N GLU A 68 -5.10 -25.78 17.41
CA GLU A 68 -6.25 -25.31 16.63
C GLU A 68 -6.06 -23.89 16.08
N GLU A 69 -5.22 -23.07 16.71
CA GLU A 69 -5.07 -21.65 16.38
C GLU A 69 -3.76 -21.32 15.66
N MET A 70 -2.68 -22.07 15.97
CA MET A 70 -1.34 -21.76 15.49
C MET A 70 -0.45 -23.01 15.42
N VAL A 71 0.67 -22.90 14.71
CA VAL A 71 1.75 -23.89 14.76
C VAL A 71 2.92 -23.28 15.53
N ARG A 72 3.24 -23.87 16.68
CA ARG A 72 4.47 -23.56 17.41
C ARG A 72 5.62 -24.32 16.77
N ILE A 73 6.51 -23.61 16.09
CA ILE A 73 7.64 -24.22 15.38
C ILE A 73 8.72 -24.68 16.39
N THR A 74 9.04 -23.83 17.35
CA THR A 74 9.87 -24.20 18.50
C THR A 74 9.31 -23.59 19.78
N PRO A 75 9.31 -24.33 20.90
CA PRO A 75 9.05 -23.74 22.19
C PRO A 75 10.27 -22.98 22.71
N SER A 76 10.07 -22.14 23.74
CA SER A 76 11.09 -21.46 24.54
C SER A 76 11.93 -22.42 25.42
N LEU A 77 12.32 -23.56 24.84
CA LEU A 77 13.27 -24.53 25.37
C LEU A 77 14.56 -24.46 24.56
N ARG A 78 15.69 -24.71 25.22
CA ARG A 78 17.01 -24.67 24.57
C ARG A 78 17.19 -25.78 23.54
N SER A 79 17.98 -25.48 22.51
CA SER A 79 18.42 -26.46 21.50
C SER A 79 17.27 -27.19 20.83
N LYS A 80 16.23 -26.44 20.44
CA LYS A 80 15.09 -26.95 19.68
C LYS A 80 15.16 -26.50 18.24
N LYS A 81 14.65 -27.35 17.36
CA LYS A 81 14.57 -27.15 15.92
C LYS A 81 13.27 -27.74 15.47
N GLY A 82 12.52 -26.98 14.69
CA GLY A 82 11.28 -27.44 14.12
C GLY A 82 11.05 -26.81 12.75
N SER A 83 10.24 -27.47 11.95
CA SER A 83 9.84 -26.93 10.65
C SER A 83 8.46 -27.42 10.25
N ILE A 84 7.82 -26.69 9.34
CA ILE A 84 6.58 -27.07 8.68
C ILE A 84 6.69 -26.73 7.19
N TRP A 85 6.35 -27.69 6.33
CA TRP A 85 6.53 -27.62 4.88
C TRP A 85 5.29 -28.05 4.12
N THR A 86 5.05 -27.47 2.95
CA THR A 86 3.96 -27.91 2.07
C THR A 86 4.17 -29.34 1.58
N LYS A 87 3.10 -30.11 1.40
CA LYS A 87 3.16 -31.48 0.89
C LYS A 87 3.58 -31.54 -0.57
N THR A 88 3.12 -30.56 -1.36
CA THR A 88 3.31 -30.48 -2.82
C THR A 88 4.09 -29.21 -3.20
N ALA A 89 4.78 -29.28 -4.34
CA ALA A 89 5.42 -28.10 -4.94
C ALA A 89 4.37 -27.19 -5.60
N THR A 90 4.72 -25.92 -5.75
CA THR A 90 3.92 -24.88 -6.41
C THR A 90 3.72 -25.14 -7.90
N ILE A 91 2.63 -24.60 -8.46
CA ILE A 91 2.23 -24.74 -9.86
C ILE A 91 2.06 -23.38 -10.56
N PHE A 92 2.64 -22.32 -10.00
CA PHE A 92 2.50 -20.94 -10.45
C PHE A 92 3.88 -20.27 -10.38
N ASP A 93 4.13 -19.36 -11.33
CA ASP A 93 5.44 -18.69 -11.45
C ASP A 93 5.56 -17.48 -10.50
N TYR A 94 4.45 -16.81 -10.19
CA TYR A 94 4.41 -15.64 -9.33
C TYR A 94 3.48 -15.84 -8.14
N TRP A 95 3.89 -15.34 -7.00
CA TRP A 95 3.21 -15.60 -5.73
C TRP A 95 3.47 -14.55 -4.68
N GLU A 96 2.51 -14.42 -3.78
CA GLU A 96 2.59 -13.60 -2.60
C GLU A 96 2.23 -14.48 -1.39
N VAL A 97 3.03 -14.40 -0.33
CA VAL A 97 2.75 -15.06 0.94
C VAL A 97 2.58 -14.02 2.02
N GLU A 98 1.49 -14.12 2.78
CA GLU A 98 1.30 -13.41 4.04
C GLU A 98 1.55 -14.37 5.21
N LEU A 99 2.66 -14.16 5.91
CA LEU A 99 3.08 -14.90 7.09
C LEU A 99 2.75 -14.10 8.34
N TRP A 100 1.92 -14.65 9.22
CA TRP A 100 1.57 -14.04 10.51
C TRP A 100 2.18 -14.86 11.64
N PHE A 101 3.01 -14.24 12.45
CA PHE A 101 3.78 -14.94 13.45
C PHE A 101 3.98 -14.11 14.72
N ARG A 102 4.41 -14.79 15.78
CA ARG A 102 4.83 -14.21 17.05
C ARG A 102 6.17 -14.84 17.44
N VAL A 103 7.08 -13.98 17.90
CA VAL A 103 8.34 -14.40 18.53
C VAL A 103 8.35 -13.83 19.93
N ASN A 104 8.13 -14.69 20.92
CA ASN A 104 7.94 -14.28 22.30
C ASN A 104 9.00 -14.89 23.22
N GLY A 105 9.61 -14.06 24.05
CA GLY A 105 10.69 -14.43 24.96
C GLY A 105 10.56 -13.73 26.31
N ARG A 106 11.01 -14.40 27.38
CA ARG A 106 10.97 -13.82 28.74
C ARG A 106 11.91 -12.62 28.93
N GLY A 107 12.96 -12.54 28.12
CA GLY A 107 14.02 -11.54 28.24
C GLY A 107 14.02 -10.52 27.09
N ARG A 108 14.79 -9.43 27.30
CA ARG A 108 15.08 -8.46 26.24
C ARG A 108 15.86 -9.11 25.09
N LEU A 109 16.69 -10.10 25.37
CA LEU A 109 17.38 -10.91 24.36
C LEU A 109 16.65 -12.24 24.16
N GLY A 110 16.71 -12.76 22.94
CA GLY A 110 16.13 -14.04 22.53
C GLY A 110 16.90 -14.59 21.35
N ALA A 111 16.67 -15.86 21.04
CA ALA A 111 17.39 -16.55 19.98
C ALA A 111 16.61 -17.79 19.48
N ASP A 112 16.92 -18.32 18.30
CA ASP A 112 17.83 -17.76 17.29
C ASP A 112 17.03 -16.96 16.25
N GLY A 113 15.84 -17.44 15.90
CA GLY A 113 14.92 -16.74 15.03
C GLY A 113 14.02 -17.70 14.23
N LEU A 114 13.37 -17.16 13.22
CA LEU A 114 12.46 -17.87 12.32
C LEU A 114 12.90 -17.67 10.86
N ALA A 115 12.71 -18.68 10.03
CA ALA A 115 12.99 -18.63 8.60
C ALA A 115 11.75 -18.99 7.77
N PHE A 116 11.45 -18.18 6.77
CA PHE A 116 10.56 -18.54 5.67
C PHE A 116 11.36 -19.11 4.51
N TRP A 117 10.81 -20.11 3.83
CA TRP A 117 11.47 -20.82 2.74
C TRP A 117 10.59 -20.91 1.49
N TYR A 118 11.22 -20.71 0.34
CA TYR A 118 10.74 -21.16 -0.96
C TYR A 118 11.87 -21.89 -1.70
N THR A 119 11.83 -23.23 -1.71
CA THR A 119 12.96 -24.07 -2.12
C THR A 119 12.54 -25.18 -3.08
N ASP A 120 13.46 -25.69 -3.88
CA ASP A 120 13.19 -26.76 -4.87
C ASP A 120 12.74 -28.09 -4.23
N MET A 121 13.19 -28.38 -3.01
CA MET A 121 12.79 -29.52 -2.20
C MET A 121 12.51 -29.11 -0.75
N LYS A 122 11.90 -30.01 0.03
CA LYS A 122 11.75 -29.83 1.47
C LYS A 122 13.06 -30.20 2.13
N TYR A 123 13.68 -29.25 2.81
CA TYR A 123 14.94 -29.49 3.47
C TYR A 123 14.70 -30.06 4.87
N PRO A 124 15.43 -31.12 5.25
CA PRO A 124 15.28 -31.74 6.57
C PRO A 124 15.78 -30.80 7.67
N GLU A 125 15.69 -31.26 8.92
CA GLU A 125 16.23 -30.53 10.07
C GLU A 125 17.73 -30.23 9.90
N GLY A 126 18.16 -29.02 10.27
CA GLY A 126 19.56 -28.62 10.16
C GLY A 126 19.92 -27.36 10.95
N PRO A 127 21.09 -26.76 10.70
CA PRO A 127 21.61 -25.65 11.50
C PRO A 127 20.96 -24.29 11.17
N VAL A 128 20.43 -24.09 9.96
CA VAL A 128 19.96 -22.79 9.48
C VAL A 128 18.52 -22.57 9.93
N TYR A 129 18.34 -21.91 11.08
CA TYR A 129 17.04 -21.68 11.71
C TYR A 129 16.16 -22.95 11.77
N GLY A 130 16.79 -24.10 12.01
CA GLY A 130 16.11 -25.39 12.13
C GLY A 130 15.97 -26.19 10.83
N SER A 131 16.38 -25.65 9.68
CA SER A 131 16.44 -26.39 8.40
C SER A 131 17.88 -26.62 7.93
N ALA A 132 18.05 -27.50 6.95
CA ALA A 132 19.33 -27.86 6.38
C ALA A 132 20.01 -26.69 5.66
N ASP A 133 21.33 -26.68 5.73
CA ASP A 133 22.17 -25.74 5.00
C ASP A 133 22.25 -26.14 3.51
N ASN A 134 22.87 -25.30 2.69
CA ASN A 134 23.08 -25.55 1.25
C ASN A 134 21.77 -25.74 0.48
N TRP A 135 20.76 -24.92 0.77
CA TRP A 135 19.49 -24.98 0.06
C TRP A 135 19.57 -24.41 -1.36
N ARG A 136 18.62 -24.79 -2.20
CA ARG A 136 18.39 -24.18 -3.51
C ARG A 136 17.05 -23.45 -3.52
N GLY A 137 17.11 -22.12 -3.55
CA GLY A 137 15.95 -21.24 -3.53
C GLY A 137 16.14 -20.05 -2.59
N LEU A 138 15.03 -19.55 -2.06
CA LEU A 138 14.95 -18.38 -1.18
C LEU A 138 14.81 -18.80 0.29
N GLY A 139 15.64 -18.21 1.14
CA GLY A 139 15.44 -18.10 2.58
C GLY A 139 15.21 -16.64 2.97
N VAL A 140 14.17 -16.37 3.75
CA VAL A 140 13.95 -15.08 4.41
C VAL A 140 14.06 -15.30 5.91
N PHE A 141 15.10 -14.74 6.52
CA PHE A 141 15.45 -14.96 7.91
C PHE A 141 15.01 -13.78 8.75
N PHE A 142 14.29 -14.09 9.83
CA PHE A 142 13.90 -13.19 10.90
C PHE A 142 14.83 -13.49 12.08
N ASP A 143 15.99 -12.85 12.03
CA ASP A 143 17.09 -13.11 12.94
C ASP A 143 16.97 -12.28 14.22
N SER A 144 16.92 -12.95 15.36
CA SER A 144 16.68 -12.30 16.65
C SER A 144 17.92 -12.12 17.50
N PHE A 145 18.94 -12.95 17.26
CA PHE A 145 20.15 -12.99 18.05
C PHE A 145 21.29 -12.35 17.28
N ASP A 146 22.12 -11.59 17.99
CA ASP A 146 23.26 -10.87 17.44
C ASP A 146 24.51 -11.74 17.65
N ASN A 147 24.86 -12.57 16.67
CA ASN A 147 26.04 -13.45 16.78
C ASN A 147 27.34 -12.69 16.57
N ASP A 148 27.32 -11.61 15.78
CA ASP A 148 28.51 -10.84 15.41
C ASP A 148 28.83 -9.65 16.35
N GLY A 149 27.89 -9.34 17.25
CA GLY A 149 28.01 -8.35 18.31
C GLY A 149 27.93 -6.89 17.83
N LYS A 150 27.37 -6.64 16.63
CA LYS A 150 27.30 -5.28 16.07
C LYS A 150 26.05 -4.50 16.48
N GLY A 151 25.13 -5.10 17.23
CA GLY A 151 23.94 -4.43 17.74
C GLY A 151 22.90 -4.08 16.68
N ASN A 152 22.84 -4.87 15.60
CA ASN A 152 21.98 -4.68 14.43
C ASN A 152 20.87 -5.75 14.32
N ASN A 153 20.45 -6.34 15.45
CA ASN A 153 19.38 -7.33 15.53
C ASN A 153 18.25 -6.81 16.45
N PRO A 154 16.98 -7.21 16.26
CA PRO A 154 16.51 -8.16 15.26
C PRO A 154 16.55 -7.65 13.82
N TYR A 155 16.95 -8.53 12.89
CA TYR A 155 17.18 -8.20 11.49
C TYR A 155 16.40 -9.15 10.57
N ILE A 156 15.80 -8.60 9.52
CA ILE A 156 15.12 -9.38 8.49
C ILE A 156 15.99 -9.35 7.26
N MET A 157 16.38 -10.51 6.74
CA MET A 157 17.24 -10.61 5.55
C MET A 157 16.70 -11.63 4.55
N ALA A 158 16.92 -11.37 3.27
CA ALA A 158 16.64 -12.31 2.20
C ALA A 158 17.95 -12.84 1.60
N MET A 159 18.05 -14.16 1.47
CA MET A 159 19.20 -14.85 0.88
C MET A 159 18.72 -15.86 -0.16
N VAL A 160 19.30 -15.79 -1.36
CA VAL A 160 19.13 -16.82 -2.40
C VAL A 160 20.38 -17.67 -2.48
N ASN A 161 20.16 -18.97 -2.53
CA ASN A 161 21.21 -19.97 -2.61
C ASN A 161 20.90 -20.94 -3.75
N ASP A 162 21.95 -21.43 -4.41
CA ASP A 162 21.89 -22.39 -5.52
C ASP A 162 22.28 -23.82 -5.08
N GLY A 163 22.56 -23.97 -3.78
CA GLY A 163 23.07 -25.17 -3.12
C GLY A 163 24.56 -25.14 -2.83
N SER A 164 25.30 -24.14 -3.33
CA SER A 164 26.76 -24.08 -3.16
C SER A 164 27.21 -23.37 -1.88
N LYS A 165 26.41 -22.43 -1.36
CA LYS A 165 26.79 -21.61 -0.21
C LYS A 165 26.35 -22.27 1.10
N SER A 166 27.25 -22.27 2.07
CA SER A 166 26.93 -22.58 3.47
C SER A 166 26.59 -21.27 4.21
N TYR A 167 25.55 -21.28 5.03
CA TYR A 167 25.12 -20.09 5.78
C TYR A 167 26.12 -19.74 6.88
N ASP A 168 26.59 -18.49 6.89
CA ASP A 168 27.54 -18.01 7.89
C ASP A 168 26.82 -17.48 9.13
N HIS A 169 26.62 -18.37 10.12
CA HIS A 169 26.06 -18.02 11.42
C HIS A 169 26.94 -17.07 12.26
N GLN A 170 28.23 -16.92 11.96
CA GLN A 170 29.10 -16.03 12.75
C GLN A 170 28.94 -14.56 12.38
N SER A 171 28.53 -14.29 11.14
CA SER A 171 28.27 -12.95 10.63
C SER A 171 26.80 -12.69 10.32
N ASP A 172 25.90 -13.50 10.88
CA ASP A 172 24.45 -13.44 10.66
C ASP A 172 24.10 -13.40 9.16
N GLY A 173 24.85 -14.12 8.32
CA GLY A 173 24.66 -14.13 6.87
C GLY A 173 24.78 -12.75 6.20
N PHE A 174 25.33 -11.73 6.88
CA PHE A 174 25.29 -10.34 6.41
C PHE A 174 25.97 -10.13 5.05
N ASN A 175 27.04 -10.88 4.77
CA ASN A 175 27.77 -10.84 3.50
C ASN A 175 27.11 -11.70 2.40
N GLN A 176 26.06 -12.45 2.74
CA GLN A 176 25.38 -13.40 1.86
C GLN A 176 23.96 -12.94 1.48
N GLN A 177 23.44 -11.90 2.15
CA GLN A 177 22.13 -11.34 1.88
C GLN A 177 22.06 -10.62 0.53
N MET A 178 20.87 -10.60 -0.07
CA MET A 178 20.55 -9.72 -1.20
C MET A 178 19.96 -8.38 -0.76
N GLY A 179 19.43 -8.35 0.46
CA GLY A 179 18.87 -7.16 1.09
C GLY A 179 18.10 -7.52 2.36
N GLY A 180 17.88 -6.52 3.20
CA GLY A 180 17.26 -6.71 4.50
C GLY A 180 16.95 -5.39 5.19
N CYS A 181 16.38 -5.47 6.39
CA CYS A 181 16.03 -4.32 7.19
C CYS A 181 16.10 -4.62 8.69
N LEU A 182 16.43 -3.60 9.48
CA LEU A 182 16.35 -3.66 10.94
C LEU A 182 14.89 -3.49 11.36
N ARG A 183 14.30 -4.53 11.93
CA ARG A 183 12.92 -4.53 12.39
C ARG A 183 12.79 -5.41 13.61
N ASP A 184 12.45 -4.78 14.74
CA ASP A 184 12.10 -5.53 15.94
C ASP A 184 10.74 -6.21 15.74
N PHE A 185 10.74 -7.54 15.77
CA PHE A 185 9.54 -8.39 15.65
C PHE A 185 9.26 -9.18 16.94
N ARG A 186 9.99 -8.93 18.02
CA ARG A 186 9.87 -9.71 19.26
C ARG A 186 8.91 -9.04 20.24
N ASN A 187 8.21 -9.87 21.02
CA ASN A 187 7.37 -9.44 22.14
C ASN A 187 6.38 -8.31 21.77
N LYS A 188 5.82 -8.37 20.56
CA LYS A 188 4.87 -7.38 20.06
C LYS A 188 3.45 -7.64 20.58
N PRO A 189 2.65 -6.59 20.83
CA PRO A 189 1.29 -6.74 21.37
C PRO A 189 0.36 -7.47 20.39
N PHE A 190 0.52 -7.23 19.09
CA PHE A 190 -0.22 -7.89 18.02
C PHE A 190 0.71 -8.81 17.21
N PRO A 191 0.16 -9.81 16.49
CA PRO A 191 0.96 -10.65 15.59
C PRO A 191 1.72 -9.81 14.57
N VAL A 192 3.01 -10.11 14.42
CA VAL A 192 3.85 -9.56 13.37
C VAL A 192 3.46 -10.20 12.05
N ARG A 193 3.55 -9.44 10.96
CA ARG A 193 3.18 -9.93 9.63
C ARG A 193 4.30 -9.62 8.64
N ALA A 194 4.65 -10.61 7.83
CA ALA A 194 5.53 -10.44 6.70
C ALA A 194 4.78 -10.79 5.42
N LYS A 195 4.79 -9.88 4.47
CA LYS A 195 4.23 -10.09 3.13
C LYS A 195 5.38 -10.19 2.14
N ILE A 196 5.56 -11.38 1.61
CA ILE A 196 6.69 -11.75 0.75
C ILE A 196 6.13 -11.97 -0.65
N GLU A 197 6.47 -11.07 -1.57
CA GLU A 197 5.98 -11.05 -2.93
C GLU A 197 7.11 -11.39 -3.90
N TYR A 198 6.90 -12.38 -4.76
CA TYR A 198 7.76 -12.67 -5.91
C TYR A 198 6.98 -12.51 -7.21
N TYR A 199 7.25 -11.42 -7.92
CA TYR A 199 6.57 -11.06 -9.16
C TYR A 199 7.57 -10.60 -10.22
N LYS A 200 7.58 -11.24 -11.40
CA LYS A 200 8.46 -10.89 -12.53
C LYS A 200 9.93 -10.71 -12.12
N ASN A 201 10.48 -11.68 -11.38
CA ASN A 201 11.86 -11.69 -10.87
C ASN A 201 12.20 -10.54 -9.90
N VAL A 202 11.17 -9.95 -9.28
CA VAL A 202 11.33 -8.96 -8.21
C VAL A 202 10.81 -9.55 -6.92
N LEU A 203 11.67 -9.60 -5.91
CA LEU A 203 11.32 -9.96 -4.54
C LEU A 203 11.03 -8.70 -3.75
N THR A 204 9.84 -8.59 -3.18
CA THR A 204 9.47 -7.50 -2.27
C THR A 204 9.07 -8.09 -0.92
N ILE A 205 9.65 -7.57 0.15
CA ILE A 205 9.30 -7.94 1.52
C ILE A 205 8.73 -6.70 2.20
N LEU A 206 7.47 -6.81 2.60
CA LEU A 206 6.77 -5.83 3.39
C LEU A 206 6.58 -6.38 4.81
N PHE A 207 6.66 -5.51 5.81
CA PHE A 207 6.66 -5.88 7.21
C PHE A 207 5.66 -5.04 8.01
N HIS A 208 4.85 -5.71 8.82
CA HIS A 208 3.94 -5.10 9.77
C HIS A 208 4.48 -5.31 11.18
N SER A 209 4.75 -4.21 11.90
CA SER A 209 5.48 -4.20 13.17
C SER A 209 4.78 -4.85 14.37
N GLY A 210 3.48 -5.13 14.26
CA GLY A 210 2.70 -5.73 15.35
C GLY A 210 2.42 -4.76 16.50
N ASN A 211 2.65 -3.45 16.31
CA ASN A 211 2.34 -2.41 17.30
C ASN A 211 0.89 -1.91 17.22
N SER A 212 0.19 -2.18 16.11
CA SER A 212 -1.22 -1.84 15.92
C SER A 212 -2.01 -3.10 15.49
N ASN A 213 -3.33 -3.01 15.61
CA ASN A 213 -4.25 -4.02 15.07
C ASN A 213 -4.67 -3.70 13.61
N ASN A 214 -4.11 -2.65 12.99
CA ASN A 214 -4.48 -2.25 11.64
C ASN A 214 -3.84 -3.20 10.63
N GLU A 215 -4.66 -3.97 9.93
CA GLU A 215 -4.15 -5.02 9.05
C GLU A 215 -3.32 -4.53 7.86
N ASP A 216 -3.48 -3.27 7.48
CA ASP A 216 -2.89 -2.68 6.28
C ASP A 216 -1.64 -1.83 6.55
N GLU A 217 -1.15 -1.78 7.79
CA GLU A 217 0.04 -1.01 8.18
C GLU A 217 1.36 -1.74 7.83
N TYR A 218 1.52 -2.07 6.56
CA TYR A 218 2.75 -2.65 6.04
C TYR A 218 3.78 -1.56 5.67
N GLU A 219 5.02 -1.75 6.10
CA GLU A 219 6.17 -0.94 5.71
C GLU A 219 7.08 -1.73 4.77
N LEU A 220 7.79 -1.02 3.88
CA LEU A 220 8.80 -1.66 3.05
C LEU A 220 10.02 -2.07 3.88
N CYS A 221 10.36 -3.35 3.85
CA CYS A 221 11.61 -3.87 4.41
C CYS A 221 12.71 -3.86 3.34
N THR A 222 12.51 -4.60 2.26
CA THR A 222 13.46 -4.66 1.15
C THR A 222 12.75 -4.95 -0.17
N ARG A 223 13.34 -4.50 -1.27
CA ARG A 223 12.94 -4.82 -2.63
C ARG A 223 14.18 -5.11 -3.45
N VAL A 224 14.25 -6.29 -4.04
CA VAL A 224 15.41 -6.77 -4.79
C VAL A 224 14.93 -7.19 -6.18
N GLU A 225 15.56 -6.65 -7.21
CA GLU A 225 15.30 -7.00 -8.61
C GLU A 225 16.29 -8.06 -9.10
N ASN A 226 15.96 -8.71 -10.23
CA ASN A 226 16.78 -9.77 -10.84
C ASN A 226 17.01 -10.98 -9.92
N VAL A 227 15.98 -11.35 -9.14
CA VAL A 227 15.97 -12.55 -8.32
C VAL A 227 15.46 -13.72 -9.16
N PHE A 228 16.22 -14.82 -9.20
CA PHE A 228 15.87 -16.03 -9.94
C PHE A 228 15.63 -17.19 -8.96
N LEU A 229 14.39 -17.63 -8.85
CA LEU A 229 13.98 -18.75 -8.00
C LEU A 229 13.68 -20.01 -8.84
N PRO A 230 13.69 -21.21 -8.24
CA PRO A 230 13.21 -22.43 -8.89
C PRO A 230 11.78 -22.23 -9.41
N GLN A 231 11.47 -22.74 -10.62
CA GLN A 231 10.14 -22.56 -11.22
C GLN A 231 9.02 -23.21 -10.38
N ARG A 232 9.34 -24.32 -9.71
CA ARG A 232 8.45 -24.98 -8.76
C ARG A 232 9.23 -25.18 -7.48
N GLY A 233 8.63 -24.77 -6.38
CA GLY A 233 9.20 -24.89 -5.05
C GLY A 233 8.17 -25.25 -4.01
N TYR A 234 8.65 -25.69 -2.86
CA TYR A 234 7.91 -25.93 -1.64
C TYR A 234 7.99 -24.69 -0.76
N PHE A 235 6.87 -24.38 -0.10
CA PHE A 235 6.90 -23.38 0.96
C PHE A 235 7.21 -24.05 2.29
N GLY A 236 8.00 -23.38 3.10
CA GLY A 236 8.35 -23.84 4.44
C GLY A 236 8.49 -22.71 5.43
N VAL A 237 8.34 -23.06 6.71
CA VAL A 237 8.74 -22.22 7.83
C VAL A 237 9.51 -23.09 8.81
N SER A 238 10.65 -22.61 9.28
CA SER A 238 11.44 -23.27 10.31
C SER A 238 11.88 -22.28 11.38
N ALA A 239 12.20 -22.79 12.56
CA ALA A 239 12.80 -22.00 13.62
C ALA A 239 13.77 -22.87 14.43
N ALA A 240 14.69 -22.20 15.12
CA ALA A 240 15.61 -22.85 16.06
C ALA A 240 15.83 -21.99 17.30
N THR A 241 16.25 -22.66 18.37
CA THR A 241 16.69 -22.04 19.62
C THR A 241 18.08 -22.55 19.99
N GLY A 242 18.95 -21.64 20.40
CA GLY A 242 20.27 -21.96 20.94
C GLY A 242 20.29 -22.03 22.46
N GLY A 243 21.22 -21.29 23.07
CA GLY A 243 21.32 -21.14 24.54
C GLY A 243 20.25 -20.22 25.14
N LEU A 244 19.86 -19.20 24.38
CA LEU A 244 18.61 -18.46 24.58
C LEU A 244 17.50 -19.12 23.77
N ALA A 245 16.26 -18.93 24.19
CA ALA A 245 15.12 -19.60 23.55
C ALA A 245 13.87 -18.74 23.63
N ASP A 246 13.28 -18.49 22.47
CA ASP A 246 11.97 -17.88 22.32
C ASP A 246 10.94 -18.91 21.81
N ASP A 247 9.66 -18.64 22.07
CA ASP A 247 8.56 -19.31 21.41
C ASP A 247 8.39 -18.72 20.00
N HIS A 248 8.47 -19.56 18.98
CA HIS A 248 8.29 -19.19 17.57
C HIS A 248 6.97 -19.75 17.07
N ASP A 249 5.94 -18.92 17.03
CA ASP A 249 4.56 -19.31 16.73
C ASP A 249 4.11 -18.72 15.38
N VAL A 250 3.58 -19.56 14.49
CA VAL A 250 2.99 -19.14 13.20
C VAL A 250 1.48 -19.31 13.26
N LEU A 251 0.75 -18.21 13.17
CA LEU A 251 -0.71 -18.17 13.29
C LEU A 251 -1.37 -18.39 11.93
N LYS A 252 -0.81 -17.77 10.88
CA LYS A 252 -1.34 -17.86 9.52
C LYS A 252 -0.19 -17.92 8.51
N PHE A 253 -0.37 -18.74 7.50
CA PHE A 253 0.42 -18.77 6.29
C PHE A 253 -0.56 -18.72 5.13
N LEU A 254 -0.68 -17.59 4.45
CA LEU A 254 -1.65 -17.41 3.37
C LEU A 254 -0.91 -17.19 2.07
N THR A 255 -1.14 -18.08 1.11
CA THR A 255 -0.51 -18.02 -0.21
C THR A 255 -1.51 -17.54 -1.25
N TYR A 256 -1.07 -16.63 -2.11
CA TYR A 256 -1.79 -16.14 -3.26
C TYR A 256 -0.94 -16.34 -4.52
N SER A 257 -1.50 -16.98 -5.54
CA SER A 257 -0.92 -16.97 -6.88
C SER A 257 -1.21 -15.62 -7.55
N MET A 258 -0.22 -15.09 -8.26
CA MET A 258 -0.35 -13.83 -8.99
C MET A 258 -0.34 -14.08 -10.48
N HIS A 259 -1.34 -13.53 -11.17
CA HIS A 259 -1.43 -13.62 -12.63
C HIS A 259 -1.14 -12.26 -13.26
N VAL A 260 -0.40 -12.29 -14.37
CA VAL A 260 -0.20 -11.09 -15.18
C VAL A 260 -1.56 -10.64 -15.71
N PRO A 261 -1.85 -9.33 -15.74
CA PRO A 261 -3.07 -8.83 -16.36
C PRO A 261 -3.25 -9.41 -17.77
N GLY A 262 -4.39 -10.02 -18.04
CA GLY A 262 -4.70 -10.68 -19.32
C GLY A 262 -4.19 -12.12 -19.49
N SER A 263 -3.37 -12.67 -18.59
CA SER A 263 -2.86 -14.04 -18.64
C SER A 263 -3.58 -14.99 -17.69
N GLN A 264 -4.80 -14.66 -17.29
CA GLN A 264 -5.59 -15.55 -16.46
C GLN A 264 -5.65 -16.91 -17.15
N PRO A 265 -5.41 -18.05 -16.44
CA PRO A 265 -5.93 -19.30 -16.94
C PRO A 265 -7.41 -19.05 -17.16
N ALA A 266 -7.88 -19.19 -18.40
CA ALA A 266 -9.29 -19.30 -18.64
C ALA A 266 -9.75 -20.41 -17.69
N ILE A 267 -10.43 -20.04 -16.59
CA ILE A 267 -11.60 -20.82 -16.22
C ILE A 267 -12.30 -20.94 -17.57
N PRO A 268 -12.42 -22.15 -18.14
CA PRO A 268 -13.03 -22.30 -19.45
C PRO A 268 -14.22 -21.38 -19.41
N GLN A 269 -14.22 -20.37 -20.28
CA GLN A 269 -15.34 -19.47 -20.41
C GLN A 269 -16.47 -20.41 -20.83
N ALA A 270 -17.14 -20.97 -19.83
CA ALA A 270 -18.49 -21.42 -19.87
C ALA A 270 -19.19 -20.22 -20.47
N THR A 271 -19.41 -20.32 -21.78
CA THR A 271 -20.45 -19.61 -22.52
C THR A 271 -21.50 -19.17 -21.51
N GLY A 272 -21.69 -17.86 -21.29
CA GLY A 272 -22.25 -17.28 -20.06
C GLY A 272 -23.48 -17.95 -19.43
N ALA A 273 -24.23 -18.75 -20.20
CA ALA A 273 -25.27 -19.65 -19.71
C ALA A 273 -24.81 -20.75 -18.71
N LEU A 274 -23.58 -21.28 -18.80
CA LEU A 274 -23.10 -22.37 -17.93
C LEU A 274 -22.53 -21.86 -16.59
N ALA A 275 -21.94 -20.66 -16.56
CA ALA A 275 -21.41 -20.05 -15.34
C ALA A 275 -22.52 -19.60 -14.38
N ASP A 276 -23.65 -19.10 -14.93
CA ASP A 276 -24.81 -18.74 -14.11
C ASP A 276 -25.49 -19.98 -13.53
N GLN A 277 -25.59 -21.06 -14.32
CA GLN A 277 -26.18 -22.32 -13.88
C GLN A 277 -25.34 -23.03 -12.79
N GLU A 278 -24.02 -23.00 -12.92
CA GLU A 278 -23.10 -23.58 -11.93
C GLU A 278 -23.04 -22.73 -10.66
N LYS A 279 -23.07 -21.39 -10.78
CA LYS A 279 -23.17 -20.46 -9.65
C LYS A 279 -24.49 -20.62 -8.90
N GLU A 280 -25.60 -20.83 -9.60
CA GLU A 280 -26.91 -21.11 -8.99
C GLU A 280 -26.95 -22.51 -8.34
N LYS A 281 -26.25 -23.49 -8.92
CA LYS A 281 -26.13 -24.82 -8.33
C LYS A 281 -25.28 -24.80 -7.05
N VAL A 282 -24.16 -24.07 -7.06
CA VAL A 282 -23.28 -23.88 -5.90
C VAL A 282 -23.99 -23.06 -4.81
N SER A 283 -24.78 -22.04 -5.17
CA SER A 283 -25.59 -21.30 -4.19
C SER A 283 -26.68 -22.17 -3.57
N LYS A 284 -27.36 -23.01 -4.38
CA LYS A 284 -28.34 -23.98 -3.88
C LYS A 284 -27.70 -25.06 -3.01
N GLU A 285 -26.51 -25.54 -3.36
CA GLU A 285 -25.75 -26.48 -2.52
C GLU A 285 -25.34 -25.82 -1.20
N TYR A 286 -24.90 -24.55 -1.22
CA TYR A 286 -24.58 -23.79 -0.02
C TYR A 286 -25.81 -23.58 0.88
N GLU A 287 -26.94 -23.19 0.31
CA GLU A 287 -28.21 -23.06 1.03
C GLU A 287 -28.67 -24.40 1.62
N HIS A 288 -28.59 -25.48 0.85
CA HIS A 288 -28.91 -26.82 1.32
C HIS A 288 -28.00 -27.26 2.47
N TYR A 289 -26.70 -26.98 2.38
CA TYR A 289 -25.74 -27.30 3.43
C TYR A 289 -25.99 -26.47 4.69
N LYS A 290 -26.35 -25.18 4.53
CA LYS A 290 -26.72 -24.29 5.63
C LYS A 290 -27.98 -24.78 6.34
N GLU A 291 -29.03 -25.12 5.59
CA GLU A 291 -30.27 -25.66 6.14
C GLU A 291 -30.04 -27.00 6.87
N LYS A 292 -29.19 -27.88 6.30
CA LYS A 292 -28.81 -29.13 6.96
C LYS A 292 -28.05 -28.89 8.26
N LEU A 293 -27.15 -27.91 8.29
CA LEU A 293 -26.41 -27.53 9.48
C LEU A 293 -27.34 -26.95 10.56
N GLU A 294 -28.27 -26.07 10.17
CA GLU A 294 -29.28 -25.50 11.08
C GLU A 294 -30.20 -26.59 11.64
N LYS A 295 -30.65 -27.54 10.80
CA LYS A 295 -31.46 -28.67 11.23
C LYS A 295 -30.69 -29.61 12.17
N GLN A 296 -29.42 -29.89 11.90
CA GLN A 296 -28.56 -30.64 12.82
C GLN A 296 -28.37 -29.90 14.14
N LYS A 297 -28.20 -28.58 14.10
CA LYS A 297 -28.11 -27.73 15.29
C LYS A 297 -29.42 -27.77 16.09
N GLU A 298 -30.57 -27.71 15.43
CA GLU A 298 -31.89 -27.81 16.08
C GLU A 298 -32.13 -29.21 16.65
N ASP A 299 -31.83 -30.27 15.91
CA ASP A 299 -31.94 -31.67 16.37
C ASP A 299 -30.99 -31.93 17.56
N TYR A 300 -29.79 -31.35 17.54
CA TYR A 300 -28.85 -31.36 18.66
C TYR A 300 -29.44 -30.64 19.88
N PHE A 301 -30.02 -29.46 19.70
CA PHE A 301 -30.67 -28.73 20.79
C PHE A 301 -31.94 -29.41 21.32
N ARG A 302 -32.67 -30.14 20.48
CA ARG A 302 -33.82 -30.96 20.89
C ARG A 302 -33.38 -32.18 21.71
N GLN A 303 -32.24 -32.78 21.36
CA GLN A 303 -31.68 -33.93 22.08
C GLN A 303 -30.92 -33.52 23.36
N HIS A 304 -30.40 -32.30 23.41
CA HIS A 304 -29.64 -31.75 24.53
C HIS A 304 -30.27 -30.44 25.07
N PRO A 305 -31.48 -30.53 25.67
CA PRO A 305 -32.21 -29.36 26.16
C PRO A 305 -31.46 -28.59 27.26
N ASP A 306 -30.66 -29.27 28.08
CA ASP A 306 -29.87 -28.65 29.16
C ASP A 306 -28.67 -27.83 28.64
N GLU A 307 -28.07 -28.24 27.50
CA GLU A 307 -26.99 -27.47 26.84
C GLU A 307 -27.53 -26.32 26.01
N ALA A 308 -28.66 -26.52 25.33
CA ALA A 308 -29.37 -25.45 24.61
C ALA A 308 -29.80 -24.33 25.55
N LYS A 309 -30.20 -24.67 26.78
CA LYS A 309 -30.54 -23.71 27.83
C LYS A 309 -29.31 -22.94 28.32
N LYS A 310 -28.18 -23.61 28.54
CA LYS A 310 -26.90 -22.94 28.91
C LYS A 310 -26.39 -22.00 27.84
N LEU A 311 -26.47 -22.36 26.56
CA LEU A 311 -26.06 -21.51 25.45
C LEU A 311 -26.97 -20.28 25.28
N ARG A 312 -28.28 -20.44 25.46
CA ARG A 312 -29.24 -19.32 25.47
C ARG A 312 -29.06 -18.41 26.69
N GLU A 313 -28.85 -18.99 27.87
CA GLU A 313 -28.53 -18.24 29.10
C GLU A 313 -27.16 -17.53 29.00
N GLN A 314 -26.23 -18.04 28.18
CA GLN A 314 -24.92 -17.41 27.94
C GLN A 314 -24.98 -16.29 26.88
N GLU A 315 -25.89 -16.36 25.91
CA GLU A 315 -26.19 -15.27 24.98
C GLU A 315 -26.96 -14.13 25.69
N ASP A 316 -27.91 -14.45 26.58
CA ASP A 316 -28.67 -13.49 27.39
C ASP A 316 -27.87 -12.88 28.57
N MET A 317 -26.71 -13.47 28.93
CA MET A 317 -25.77 -12.92 29.93
C MET A 317 -24.51 -12.31 29.31
N SER A 318 -24.53 -11.96 28.02
CA SER A 318 -23.52 -11.05 27.45
C SER A 318 -23.75 -9.63 28.01
N PRO A 319 -22.77 -9.00 28.71
CA PRO A 319 -22.93 -7.66 29.29
C PRO A 319 -22.99 -6.50 28.28
N ASP A 320 -23.30 -6.76 27.01
CA ASP A 320 -23.16 -5.79 25.92
C ASP A 320 -24.52 -5.26 25.39
N HIS A 321 -25.66 -5.64 25.99
CA HIS A 321 -26.98 -5.22 25.51
C HIS A 321 -27.88 -4.49 26.52
N GLU A 322 -27.31 -3.88 27.56
CA GLU A 322 -28.06 -2.88 28.34
C GLU A 322 -27.14 -1.72 28.75
N TYR A 323 -27.50 -0.51 28.27
CA TYR A 323 -26.84 0.80 28.41
C TYR A 323 -25.73 1.17 27.41
N GLU A 324 -26.08 1.41 26.14
CA GLU A 324 -25.38 2.45 25.38
C GLU A 324 -25.76 3.82 25.95
N SER A 325 -24.86 4.44 26.71
CA SER A 325 -25.07 5.82 27.18
C SER A 325 -24.93 6.82 26.02
N LEU A 326 -25.66 7.94 26.06
CA LEU A 326 -25.58 9.00 25.04
C LEU A 326 -24.13 9.49 24.77
N GLY A 327 -23.26 9.40 25.79
CA GLY A 327 -21.86 9.80 25.66
C GLY A 327 -21.03 8.91 24.74
N GLU A 328 -21.33 7.61 24.63
CA GLU A 328 -20.60 6.69 23.72
C GLU A 328 -21.00 6.87 22.27
N LYS A 329 -22.27 7.23 22.00
CA LYS A 329 -22.72 7.60 20.65
C LYS A 329 -22.03 8.87 20.16
N GLU A 330 -21.88 9.86 21.04
CA GLU A 330 -21.12 11.08 20.74
C GLU A 330 -19.62 10.78 20.58
N LEU A 331 -19.04 9.92 21.42
CA LEU A 331 -17.64 9.51 21.29
C LEU A 331 -17.37 8.79 19.96
N GLN A 332 -18.27 7.90 19.54
CA GLN A 332 -18.15 7.19 18.27
C GLN A 332 -18.32 8.13 17.08
N GLN A 333 -19.22 9.12 17.17
CA GLN A 333 -19.36 10.16 16.14
C GLN A 333 -18.12 11.07 16.06
N ILE A 334 -17.53 11.43 17.21
CA ILE A 334 -16.28 12.20 17.28
C ILE A 334 -15.11 11.37 16.73
N PHE A 335 -15.02 10.09 17.07
CA PHE A 335 -13.94 9.21 16.61
C PHE A 335 -14.05 8.92 15.10
N THR A 336 -15.28 8.75 14.60
CA THR A 336 -15.53 8.61 13.15
C THR A 336 -15.20 9.91 12.41
N GLY A 337 -15.53 11.07 12.99
CA GLY A 337 -15.17 12.39 12.44
C GLY A 337 -13.67 12.66 12.46
N GLN A 338 -12.97 12.30 13.53
CA GLN A 338 -11.51 12.45 13.64
C GLN A 338 -10.76 11.51 12.70
N SER A 339 -11.25 10.27 12.51
CA SER A 339 -10.68 9.32 11.54
C SER A 339 -10.76 9.86 10.12
N GLN A 340 -11.89 10.47 9.73
CA GLN A 340 -12.05 11.11 8.43
C GLN A 340 -11.10 12.30 8.23
N ILE A 341 -10.87 13.11 9.26
CA ILE A 341 -9.90 14.23 9.20
C ILE A 341 -8.48 13.69 9.08
N PHE A 342 -8.15 12.62 9.82
CA PHE A 342 -6.84 11.98 9.75
C PHE A 342 -6.57 11.34 8.38
N ASP A 343 -7.58 10.73 7.76
CA ASP A 343 -7.52 10.18 6.40
C ASP A 343 -7.33 11.27 5.35
N VAL A 344 -7.98 12.42 5.52
CA VAL A 344 -7.76 13.59 4.65
C VAL A 344 -6.34 14.12 4.83
N LEU A 345 -5.82 14.20 6.06
CA LEU A 345 -4.46 14.63 6.35
C LEU A 345 -3.41 13.66 5.79
N LYS A 346 -3.67 12.35 5.87
CA LYS A 346 -2.82 11.28 5.32
C LYS A 346 -2.84 11.27 3.80
N ASN A 347 -3.99 11.49 3.18
CA ASN A 347 -4.10 11.67 1.74
C ASN A 347 -3.39 12.95 1.26
N LEU A 348 -3.42 14.02 2.05
CA LEU A 348 -2.64 15.23 1.80
C LEU A 348 -1.14 14.97 1.90
N ASN A 349 -0.66 14.27 2.93
CA ASN A 349 0.74 13.86 3.05
C ASN A 349 1.16 12.96 1.89
N ARG A 350 0.35 11.97 1.52
CA ARG A 350 0.64 11.07 0.40
C ARG A 350 0.72 11.83 -0.94
N LYS A 351 -0.17 12.80 -1.16
CA LYS A 351 -0.10 13.67 -2.34
C LYS A 351 1.11 14.62 -2.30
N LEU A 352 1.50 15.09 -1.11
CA LEU A 352 2.72 15.87 -0.91
C LEU A 352 3.97 15.03 -1.22
N ASP A 353 4.05 13.79 -0.74
CA ASP A 353 5.16 12.87 -1.03
C ASP A 353 5.17 12.46 -2.51
N GLU A 354 4.00 12.32 -3.16
CA GLU A 354 3.91 12.10 -4.60
C GLU A 354 4.42 13.32 -5.39
N ILE A 355 4.11 14.53 -4.94
CA ILE A 355 4.60 15.78 -5.55
C ILE A 355 6.12 15.93 -5.33
N ILE A 356 6.62 15.61 -4.13
CA ILE A 356 8.06 15.61 -3.80
C ILE A 356 8.79 14.57 -4.66
N GLY A 357 8.27 13.35 -4.76
CA GLY A 357 8.85 12.29 -5.59
C GLY A 357 8.75 12.55 -7.10
N ARG A 358 7.79 13.35 -7.57
CA ARG A 358 7.75 13.87 -8.94
C ARG A 358 8.78 14.98 -9.14
N GLN A 359 8.99 15.85 -8.16
CA GLN A 359 10.05 16.86 -8.21
C GLN A 359 11.45 16.24 -8.18
N GLU A 360 11.70 15.21 -7.37
CA GLU A 360 12.97 14.46 -7.37
C GLU A 360 13.23 13.75 -8.70
N ARG A 361 12.21 13.13 -9.30
CA ARG A 361 12.31 12.54 -10.65
C ARG A 361 12.54 13.59 -11.74
N THR A 362 11.98 14.79 -11.58
CA THR A 362 12.23 15.91 -12.51
C THR A 362 13.64 16.47 -12.31
N LEU A 363 14.13 16.54 -11.07
CA LEU A 363 15.50 16.92 -10.71
C LEU A 363 16.54 15.90 -11.21
N SER A 364 16.24 14.60 -11.17
CA SER A 364 17.13 13.57 -11.74
C SER A 364 17.12 13.60 -13.27
N LEU A 365 16.00 13.97 -13.91
CA LEU A 365 15.92 14.16 -15.35
C LEU A 365 16.68 15.41 -15.82
N VAL A 366 16.62 16.51 -15.06
CA VAL A 366 17.38 17.74 -15.35
C VAL A 366 18.87 17.58 -15.01
N GLY A 367 19.20 16.84 -13.95
CA GLY A 367 20.58 16.50 -13.57
C GLY A 367 21.26 15.53 -14.55
N SER A 368 20.53 14.56 -15.10
CA SER A 368 21.04 13.69 -16.17
C SER A 368 21.23 14.44 -17.50
N PHE A 369 20.46 15.50 -17.74
CA PHE A 369 20.70 16.43 -18.85
C PHE A 369 21.97 17.29 -18.66
N GLN A 370 22.35 17.62 -17.42
CA GLN A 370 23.62 18.29 -17.11
C GLN A 370 24.83 17.35 -17.21
N GLY A 371 24.68 16.06 -16.86
CA GLY A 371 25.74 15.06 -16.98
C GLY A 371 26.11 14.69 -18.42
N ALA A 372 25.19 14.83 -19.37
CA ALA A 372 25.41 14.54 -20.78
C ALA A 372 26.12 15.67 -21.57
N ILE A 373 26.40 16.83 -20.94
CA ILE A 373 27.03 18.00 -21.60
C ILE A 373 28.52 18.14 -21.26
N GLN A 374 29.09 17.30 -20.36
CA GLN A 374 30.47 17.49 -19.87
C GLN A 374 31.53 16.43 -20.26
N THR A 375 31.23 15.49 -21.15
CA THR A 375 32.24 14.51 -21.62
C THR A 375 32.23 14.36 -23.14
N GLY A 376 32.92 15.26 -23.83
CA GLY A 376 33.18 15.17 -25.27
C GLY A 376 34.39 15.99 -25.71
N GLY A 377 35.59 15.44 -25.53
CA GLY A 377 36.84 16.06 -25.99
C GLY A 377 37.90 15.05 -26.46
N ALA A 378 38.08 14.99 -27.79
CA ALA A 378 39.28 14.64 -28.57
C ALA A 378 39.76 13.17 -28.72
N SER A 379 39.57 12.60 -29.92
CA SER A 379 40.63 11.97 -30.75
C SER A 379 40.11 11.69 -32.17
N GLY A 380 40.96 11.89 -33.19
CA GLY A 380 40.57 12.05 -34.60
C GLY A 380 40.78 10.87 -35.55
N GLY A 381 40.31 11.02 -36.80
CA GLY A 381 40.61 10.17 -37.96
C GLY A 381 39.45 10.09 -38.99
N PRO A 382 39.68 10.02 -40.32
CA PRO A 382 38.82 10.73 -41.30
C PRO A 382 37.92 9.86 -42.21
N GLY A 383 36.79 10.45 -42.64
CA GLY A 383 36.27 10.33 -44.02
C GLY A 383 34.92 9.63 -44.25
N HIS A 384 33.84 10.40 -44.48
CA HIS A 384 32.94 10.25 -45.66
C HIS A 384 31.84 11.32 -45.72
N GLN A 385 31.43 11.66 -46.94
CA GLN A 385 30.55 12.76 -47.35
C GLN A 385 29.04 12.51 -47.10
N GLY A 386 28.32 13.58 -46.72
CA GLY A 386 27.06 13.99 -47.38
C GLY A 386 25.71 13.74 -46.69
N GLY A 387 25.10 14.81 -46.12
CA GLY A 387 23.66 14.89 -45.80
C GLY A 387 23.32 16.10 -44.89
N PRO A 388 22.25 16.90 -45.16
CA PRO A 388 21.95 18.12 -44.40
C PRO A 388 21.24 17.84 -43.06
N PRO A 389 21.45 18.64 -42.00
CA PRO A 389 20.94 18.35 -40.65
C PRO A 389 19.51 18.87 -40.41
N PRO A 390 18.71 18.23 -39.53
CA PRO A 390 17.47 18.81 -39.00
C PRO A 390 17.74 19.86 -37.91
N ILE A 391 16.86 20.86 -37.85
CA ILE A 391 16.87 21.98 -36.90
C ILE A 391 16.42 21.51 -35.51
N LEU A 392 17.23 21.74 -34.47
CA LEU A 392 16.87 21.57 -33.05
C LEU A 392 16.47 22.93 -32.44
N PRO A 393 15.51 23.00 -31.50
CA PRO A 393 15.17 24.23 -30.77
C PRO A 393 16.27 24.61 -29.77
N ALA A 394 16.43 25.91 -29.52
CA ALA A 394 17.48 26.50 -28.69
C ALA A 394 17.47 26.01 -27.22
N PRO A 395 18.64 25.93 -26.55
CA PRO A 395 18.74 25.55 -25.15
C PRO A 395 18.31 26.68 -24.19
N ILE A 396 17.61 26.29 -23.13
CA ILE A 396 17.16 27.13 -21.99
C ILE A 396 18.36 27.86 -21.38
N GLN A 397 18.25 29.18 -21.17
CA GLN A 397 19.37 29.99 -20.69
C GLN A 397 19.57 29.86 -19.18
N ARG A 398 20.83 29.93 -18.72
CA ARG A 398 21.21 29.74 -17.30
C ARG A 398 20.44 30.60 -16.30
N HIS A 399 20.02 31.80 -16.68
CA HIS A 399 19.26 32.66 -15.76
C HIS A 399 17.85 32.10 -15.45
N GLU A 400 17.27 31.30 -16.37
CA GLU A 400 15.93 30.72 -16.20
C GLU A 400 16.00 29.56 -15.21
N VAL A 401 17.11 28.81 -15.26
CA VAL A 401 17.43 27.77 -14.29
C VAL A 401 17.67 28.35 -12.90
N GLU A 402 18.35 29.49 -12.80
CA GLU A 402 18.67 30.12 -11.52
C GLU A 402 17.44 30.75 -10.85
N SER A 403 16.54 31.36 -11.64
CA SER A 403 15.24 31.85 -11.15
C SER A 403 14.30 30.72 -10.75
N LEU A 404 14.36 29.56 -11.42
CA LEU A 404 13.57 28.38 -11.04
C LEU A 404 14.15 27.73 -9.78
N LEU A 405 15.47 27.70 -9.61
CA LEU A 405 16.12 27.18 -8.41
C LEU A 405 15.80 28.02 -7.17
N SER A 406 15.78 29.35 -7.29
CA SER A 406 15.45 30.24 -6.18
C SER A 406 13.98 30.12 -5.77
N LEU A 407 13.06 30.02 -6.73
CA LEU A 407 11.64 29.80 -6.47
C LEU A 407 11.38 28.42 -5.82
N GLN A 408 12.17 27.41 -6.22
CA GLN A 408 12.07 26.06 -5.70
C GLN A 408 12.67 25.93 -4.28
N GLN A 409 13.75 26.65 -3.98
CA GLN A 409 14.30 26.74 -2.63
C GLN A 409 13.33 27.44 -1.65
N GLU A 410 12.60 28.46 -2.12
CA GLU A 410 11.58 29.14 -1.34
C GLU A 410 10.36 28.24 -1.06
N LEU A 411 9.92 27.46 -2.06
CA LEU A 411 8.83 26.48 -1.90
C LEU A 411 9.19 25.35 -0.94
N VAL A 412 10.41 24.83 -0.98
CA VAL A 412 10.89 23.78 -0.06
C VAL A 412 10.98 24.32 1.37
N ARG A 413 11.42 25.57 1.54
CA ARG A 413 11.47 26.22 2.85
C ARG A 413 10.06 26.41 3.43
N ASN A 414 9.12 26.92 2.62
CA ASN A 414 7.73 27.09 3.03
C ASN A 414 7.03 25.76 3.35
N SER A 415 7.37 24.68 2.65
CA SER A 415 6.87 23.33 2.95
C SER A 415 7.40 22.79 4.29
N ARG A 416 8.68 23.01 4.61
CA ARG A 416 9.28 22.63 5.90
C ARG A 416 8.70 23.46 7.06
N ASP A 417 8.50 24.75 6.84
CA ASP A 417 7.91 25.63 7.84
C ASP A 417 6.45 25.25 8.11
N MET A 418 5.64 24.94 7.07
CA MET A 418 4.28 24.38 7.25
C MET A 418 4.27 23.07 8.03
N LYS A 419 5.22 22.15 7.76
CA LYS A 419 5.35 20.89 8.50
C LYS A 419 5.67 21.15 9.98
N SER A 420 6.51 22.15 10.26
CA SER A 420 6.86 22.53 11.63
C SER A 420 5.68 23.16 12.38
N SER A 421 4.87 24.00 11.72
CA SER A 421 3.69 24.63 12.31
C SER A 421 2.58 23.60 12.60
N LEU A 422 2.39 22.61 11.72
CA LEU A 422 1.43 21.52 11.95
C LEU A 422 1.85 20.59 13.09
N LEU A 423 3.16 20.30 13.22
CA LEU A 423 3.70 19.54 14.36
C LEU A 423 3.59 20.31 15.68
N ALA A 424 3.80 21.63 15.66
CA ALA A 424 3.60 22.49 16.83
C ALA A 424 2.12 22.52 17.27
N GLN A 425 1.19 22.51 16.32
CA GLN A 425 -0.26 22.49 16.58
C GLN A 425 -0.73 21.12 17.11
N ALA A 426 -0.16 20.02 16.62
CA ALA A 426 -0.40 18.68 17.14
C ALA A 426 0.12 18.51 18.57
N ASN A 427 1.27 19.11 18.92
CA ASN A 427 1.80 19.09 20.28
C ASN A 427 1.06 20.02 21.25
N ALA A 428 0.45 21.11 20.77
CA ALA A 428 -0.39 21.98 21.60
C ALA A 428 -1.70 21.31 22.06
N GLN A 429 -2.15 20.25 21.37
CA GLN A 429 -3.30 19.42 21.77
C GLN A 429 -2.93 18.28 22.73
N ALA A 430 -1.65 18.07 23.04
CA ALA A 430 -1.15 16.93 23.81
C ALA A 430 -0.56 17.33 25.18
N GLN A 431 -1.13 18.32 25.88
CA GLN A 431 -0.81 18.57 27.30
C GLN A 431 -1.86 17.91 28.22
N PRO A 432 -1.44 17.14 29.25
CA PRO A 432 -2.36 16.51 30.19
C PRO A 432 -2.86 17.54 31.23
N ALA A 433 -4.18 17.68 31.35
CA ALA A 433 -4.81 18.47 32.39
C ALA A 433 -4.71 17.76 33.74
N SER A 434 -3.95 18.34 34.67
CA SER A 434 -3.99 18.00 36.10
C SER A 434 -5.29 18.51 36.72
N ALA A 435 -5.99 17.62 37.43
CA ALA A 435 -7.27 17.90 38.08
C ALA A 435 -7.16 18.91 39.23
N GLN A 436 -7.98 19.97 39.19
CA GLN A 436 -8.73 20.50 40.34
C GLN A 436 -9.71 21.63 39.94
N ALA A 437 -10.98 21.41 40.32
CA ALA A 437 -12.05 22.37 40.65
C ALA A 437 -12.89 23.12 39.56
N ALA A 438 -14.21 22.84 39.66
CA ALA A 438 -15.41 23.67 39.46
C ALA A 438 -15.97 23.98 38.04
N PRO A 439 -17.31 24.10 37.88
CA PRO A 439 -18.00 24.00 36.59
C PRO A 439 -18.44 25.37 36.04
N HIS A 440 -17.85 25.84 34.93
CA HIS A 440 -18.43 26.96 34.17
C HIS A 440 -18.14 26.90 32.65
N SER A 441 -19.25 26.94 31.88
CA SER A 441 -19.48 27.49 30.53
C SER A 441 -18.66 26.99 29.31
N VAL A 442 -19.37 26.28 28.41
CA VAL A 442 -18.94 25.80 27.07
C VAL A 442 -18.99 26.90 25.99
N GLN A 443 -19.08 28.19 26.35
CA GLN A 443 -19.41 29.24 25.38
C GLN A 443 -18.21 30.07 24.85
N SER A 444 -16.97 29.79 25.28
CA SER A 444 -15.79 30.58 24.91
C SER A 444 -14.95 30.03 23.74
N ILE A 445 -15.04 28.73 23.43
CA ILE A 445 -14.13 28.09 22.45
C ILE A 445 -14.43 28.53 21.00
N ASN A 446 -15.68 28.88 20.69
CA ASN A 446 -16.07 29.24 19.32
C ASN A 446 -15.62 30.67 18.92
N GLN A 447 -15.40 31.54 19.89
CA GLN A 447 -15.08 32.95 19.62
C GLN A 447 -13.60 33.14 19.28
N GLN A 448 -12.72 32.30 19.83
CA GLN A 448 -11.27 32.38 19.66
C GLN A 448 -10.81 31.85 18.29
N MET A 449 -11.45 30.79 17.80
CA MET A 449 -11.23 30.27 16.44
C MET A 449 -11.69 31.25 15.36
N LEU A 450 -12.78 31.98 15.60
CA LEU A 450 -13.30 33.00 14.67
C LEU A 450 -12.42 34.26 14.63
N THR A 451 -11.77 34.63 15.73
CA THR A 451 -10.78 35.72 15.75
C THR A 451 -9.50 35.34 15.00
N ASP A 452 -9.00 34.12 15.18
CA ASP A 452 -7.78 33.65 14.50
C ASP A 452 -7.96 33.53 12.98
N VAL A 453 -9.14 33.06 12.53
CA VAL A 453 -9.47 33.01 11.09
C VAL A 453 -9.63 34.41 10.50
N ARG A 454 -10.18 35.37 11.26
CA ARG A 454 -10.32 36.76 10.82
C ARG A 454 -8.95 37.42 10.66
N ASP A 455 -8.02 37.17 11.57
CA ASP A 455 -6.67 37.72 11.51
C ASP A 455 -5.85 37.10 10.37
N SER A 456 -6.04 35.80 10.11
CA SER A 456 -5.46 35.10 8.96
C SER A 456 -5.89 35.72 7.62
N ILE A 457 -7.17 36.08 7.50
CA ILE A 457 -7.73 36.73 6.30
C ILE A 457 -7.19 38.15 6.13
N ASN A 458 -6.98 38.88 7.23
CA ASN A 458 -6.42 40.23 7.20
C ASN A 458 -4.94 40.23 6.78
N VAL A 459 -4.18 39.20 7.16
CA VAL A 459 -2.79 39.00 6.70
C VAL A 459 -2.74 38.66 5.22
N LEU A 460 -3.59 37.75 4.74
CA LEU A 460 -3.69 37.41 3.30
C LEU A 460 -4.08 38.61 2.43
N ARG A 461 -4.96 39.49 2.93
CA ARG A 461 -5.34 40.72 2.23
C ARG A 461 -4.16 41.70 2.15
N LYS A 462 -3.34 41.77 3.20
CA LYS A 462 -2.14 42.61 3.25
C LYS A 462 -1.09 42.11 2.25
N ASP A 463 -0.87 40.80 2.16
CA ASP A 463 0.07 40.20 1.21
C ASP A 463 -0.39 40.36 -0.25
N LEU A 464 -1.69 40.24 -0.53
CA LEU A 464 -2.24 40.50 -1.87
C LEU A 464 -2.10 41.96 -2.29
N SER A 465 -2.22 42.91 -1.36
CA SER A 465 -1.98 44.34 -1.63
C SER A 465 -0.49 44.67 -1.86
N GLN A 466 0.42 43.94 -1.22
CA GLN A 466 1.87 44.06 -1.47
C GLN A 466 2.28 43.47 -2.83
N ILE A 467 1.61 42.40 -3.27
CA ILE A 467 1.82 41.84 -4.61
C ILE A 467 1.27 42.78 -5.69
N GLY A 468 0.09 43.39 -5.46
CA GLY A 468 -0.48 44.39 -6.37
C GLY A 468 0.40 45.63 -6.55
N THR A 469 1.10 46.08 -5.50
CA THR A 469 2.03 47.22 -5.58
C THR A 469 3.35 46.87 -6.26
N ARG A 470 3.84 45.63 -6.18
CA ARG A 470 5.01 45.17 -6.94
C ARG A 470 4.75 45.04 -8.44
N VAL A 471 3.52 44.71 -8.84
CA VAL A 471 3.13 44.66 -10.26
C VAL A 471 2.98 46.06 -10.85
N MET A 472 2.61 47.07 -10.05
CA MET A 472 2.51 48.48 -10.48
C MET A 472 3.84 49.25 -10.42
N ALA A 473 4.84 48.77 -9.66
CA ALA A 473 6.16 49.38 -9.55
C ALA A 473 7.16 48.93 -10.63
N ALA A 474 6.81 47.94 -11.46
CA ALA A 474 7.64 47.47 -12.57
C ALA A 474 7.47 48.29 -13.88
N GLY A 475 6.87 49.48 -13.79
CA GLY A 475 6.73 50.44 -14.89
C GLY A 475 7.45 51.75 -14.57
N GLY A 476 8.78 51.81 -14.74
CA GLY A 476 9.50 53.08 -14.64
C GLY A 476 11.01 52.98 -14.49
N ASN A 477 11.73 52.66 -15.57
CA ASN A 477 12.88 53.44 -16.08
C ASN A 477 13.73 52.64 -17.09
N GLY A 478 13.81 53.14 -18.33
CA GLY A 478 15.10 53.28 -19.03
C GLY A 478 15.52 52.28 -20.13
N ASN A 479 14.88 52.38 -21.30
CA ASN A 479 15.44 52.17 -22.67
C ASN A 479 15.61 50.74 -23.28
N PRO A 480 15.61 50.59 -24.64
CA PRO A 480 14.48 49.96 -25.35
C PRO A 480 14.90 48.83 -26.32
N GLN A 481 14.19 47.68 -26.36
CA GLN A 481 14.23 46.70 -27.47
C GLN A 481 13.09 45.66 -27.33
N PRO A 482 12.75 44.90 -28.40
CA PRO A 482 11.44 44.92 -29.03
C PRO A 482 10.40 44.02 -28.35
N ILE A 483 9.15 44.46 -28.46
CA ILE A 483 7.95 43.72 -28.09
C ILE A 483 7.88 42.48 -28.99
N VAL A 484 8.21 41.30 -28.44
CA VAL A 484 7.81 40.03 -29.04
C VAL A 484 6.32 39.87 -28.78
N SER A 485 5.54 40.33 -29.73
CA SER A 485 4.13 39.98 -29.89
C SER A 485 3.99 38.45 -29.92
N CYS A 486 3.38 37.88 -28.89
CA CYS A 486 2.95 36.48 -28.91
C CYS A 486 2.00 36.26 -30.09
N PRO A 487 2.17 35.18 -30.88
CA PRO A 487 1.26 34.89 -31.98
C PRO A 487 -0.10 34.49 -31.42
N THR A 488 -1.05 35.43 -31.44
CA THR A 488 -2.46 35.13 -31.21
C THR A 488 -3.00 34.44 -32.45
N ASN A 489 -3.00 33.11 -32.46
CA ASN A 489 -3.93 32.35 -33.29
C ASN A 489 -4.55 31.23 -32.45
N ASN A 490 -5.81 31.48 -32.07
CA ASN A 490 -6.81 30.55 -31.52
C ASN A 490 -6.58 29.95 -30.12
N CYS A 491 -6.15 30.76 -29.16
CA CYS A 491 -6.44 30.47 -27.75
C CYS A 491 -7.89 30.92 -27.44
N LEU A 492 -8.69 30.02 -26.88
CA LEU A 492 -10.03 30.32 -26.35
C LEU A 492 -9.97 31.60 -25.51
N THR A 493 -10.62 32.67 -25.97
CA THR A 493 -10.61 33.95 -25.26
C THR A 493 -11.21 33.74 -23.87
N PHE A 494 -10.69 34.45 -22.86
CA PHE A 494 -11.21 34.39 -21.48
C PHE A 494 -12.75 34.54 -21.42
N THR A 495 -13.30 35.38 -22.30
CA THR A 495 -14.75 35.55 -22.46
C THR A 495 -15.46 34.27 -22.94
N TYR A 496 -14.88 33.54 -23.89
CA TYR A 496 -15.43 32.27 -24.36
C TYR A 496 -15.36 31.18 -23.29
N PHE A 497 -14.27 31.14 -22.52
CA PHE A 497 -14.16 30.25 -21.37
C PHE A 497 -15.27 30.52 -20.34
N LEU A 498 -15.48 31.78 -19.95
CA LEU A 498 -16.53 32.15 -19.01
C LEU A 498 -17.94 31.85 -19.53
N VAL A 499 -18.21 32.07 -20.82
CA VAL A 499 -19.50 31.76 -21.42
C VAL A 499 -19.76 30.25 -21.43
N VAL A 500 -18.77 29.44 -21.82
CA VAL A 500 -18.92 27.97 -21.82
C VAL A 500 -19.08 27.44 -20.40
N THR A 501 -18.30 27.92 -19.43
CA THR A 501 -18.43 27.52 -18.03
C THR A 501 -19.78 27.93 -17.46
N SER A 502 -20.28 29.13 -17.79
CA SER A 502 -21.59 29.59 -17.33
C SER A 502 -22.73 28.75 -17.92
N VAL A 503 -22.69 28.45 -19.22
CA VAL A 503 -23.67 27.57 -19.87
C VAL A 503 -23.63 26.16 -19.29
N GLN A 504 -22.44 25.61 -19.05
CA GLN A 504 -22.27 24.30 -18.44
C GLN A 504 -22.81 24.26 -17.00
N LEU A 505 -22.59 25.31 -16.22
CA LEU A 505 -23.16 25.44 -14.87
C LEU A 505 -24.69 25.51 -14.92
N SER A 506 -25.26 26.27 -15.86
CA SER A 506 -26.71 26.40 -16.03
C SER A 506 -27.36 25.07 -16.43
N ILE A 507 -26.71 24.28 -17.29
CA ILE A 507 -27.20 22.95 -17.69
C ILE A 507 -27.16 21.98 -16.50
N VAL A 508 -26.08 22.00 -15.71
CA VAL A 508 -25.97 21.15 -14.51
C VAL A 508 -26.99 21.54 -13.45
N LEU A 509 -27.19 22.84 -13.20
CA LEU A 509 -28.23 23.33 -12.31
C LEU A 509 -29.64 22.99 -12.80
N GLY A 510 -29.91 23.13 -14.10
CA GLY A 510 -31.17 22.73 -14.72
C GLY A 510 -31.44 21.23 -14.56
N TYR A 511 -30.41 20.39 -14.73
CA TYR A 511 -30.50 18.96 -14.52
C TYR A 511 -30.75 18.58 -13.05
N LEU A 512 -30.07 19.25 -12.11
CA LEU A 512 -30.28 19.04 -10.68
C LEU A 512 -31.67 19.47 -10.21
N ILE A 513 -32.19 20.59 -10.72
CA ILE A 513 -33.55 21.05 -10.44
C ILE A 513 -34.58 20.11 -11.07
N TYR A 514 -34.36 19.65 -12.30
CA TYR A 514 -35.21 18.66 -12.96
C TYR A 514 -35.26 17.35 -12.16
N ARG A 515 -34.11 16.82 -11.74
CA ARG A 515 -34.03 15.62 -10.90
C ARG A 515 -34.74 15.81 -9.56
N SER A 516 -34.48 16.92 -8.87
CA SER A 516 -35.15 17.30 -7.63
C SER A 516 -36.67 17.40 -7.78
N SER A 517 -37.15 17.95 -8.90
CA SER A 517 -38.59 18.04 -9.19
C SER A 517 -39.23 16.67 -9.42
N LYS A 518 -38.50 15.73 -10.05
CA LYS A 518 -38.95 14.35 -10.23
C LYS A 518 -39.00 13.58 -8.91
N ASP A 519 -38.01 13.77 -8.04
CA ASP A 519 -37.98 13.20 -6.69
C ASP A 519 -39.08 13.79 -5.78
N SER A 520 -39.59 14.98 -6.10
CA SER A 520 -40.73 15.59 -5.41
C SER A 520 -42.08 15.08 -5.96
N GLN A 521 -42.16 14.69 -7.23
CA GLN A 521 -43.34 14.07 -7.83
C GLN A 521 -43.49 12.58 -7.45
N SER A 522 -42.40 11.85 -7.25
CA SER A 522 -42.44 10.45 -6.80
C SER A 522 -42.92 10.29 -5.34
N LYS A 523 -42.83 11.36 -4.53
CA LYS A 523 -43.36 11.40 -3.15
C LYS A 523 -44.85 11.72 -3.04
N LYS A 524 -45.55 12.02 -4.14
CA LYS A 524 -47.02 12.21 -4.15
C LYS A 524 -47.82 10.94 -4.47
N PHE A 525 -47.13 9.81 -4.68
CA PHE A 525 -47.74 8.51 -5.00
C PHE A 525 -47.43 7.43 -3.95
N TYR A 526 -47.01 7.81 -2.74
CA TYR A 526 -46.98 6.93 -1.57
C TYR A 526 -47.84 7.51 -0.46
#